data_AF-A0A2U9TA80-F1
#
_entry.id   AF-A0A2U9TA80-F1
#
_cell.length_a   1.000
_cell.length_b   1.000
_cell.length_c   1.000
_cell.angle_alpha   90.00
_cell.angle_beta   90.00
_cell.angle_gamma   90.00
#
_symmetry.space_group_name_H-M   'P 1'
#
loop_
_entity.id
_entity.type
_entity.pdbx_description
1 polymer ?
#
loop_
_entity_poly.entity_id
_entity_poly.type
_entity_poly.pdbx_seq_one_letter_code
_entity_poly.pdbx_strand_id
1 'polypeptide(L)'
;MRGTPDILINSAEIELWPARRLRARGNRDARALARARYVLRRKRDGHYLAAELDEGLLALVPRLAREPGLDEALAALEAVPTHRRSGIERVGELPLARLEQRLRVLGLDHGYGERTGLPLVAEPDWLALAGFDRYRRPLWLHVEAARGWRHLQAEALADGIVLEAISGYRSHDYQLGIFERKRARGLEVEQILRVNAAPGYSEHHSGLALDIGAPGEPPAEESFEDTEAFAWLCDNAAGHGFTMSYPRDNPHGIVYEPWHWAWHRA
;
A
#
# COMPACT_ATOMS: atom_id res chain seq x y z
N MET A 1 -17.19 -13.54 20.19
CA MET A 1 -16.83 -13.84 18.79
C MET A 1 -15.65 -12.96 18.40
N ARG A 2 -14.45 -13.52 18.18
CA ARG A 2 -13.35 -12.74 17.60
C ARG A 2 -13.71 -12.49 16.14
N GLY A 3 -13.99 -11.23 15.78
CA GLY A 3 -14.32 -10.87 14.41
C GLY A 3 -13.17 -11.20 13.46
N THR A 4 -13.50 -11.56 12.22
CA THR A 4 -12.51 -11.80 11.16
C THR A 4 -11.63 -10.55 11.00
N PRO A 5 -10.29 -10.67 11.02
CA PRO A 5 -9.41 -9.52 10.83
C PRO A 5 -9.70 -8.81 9.51
N ASP A 6 -9.65 -7.47 9.51
CA ASP A 6 -9.66 -6.68 8.28
C ASP A 6 -8.37 -6.94 7.52
N ILE A 7 -8.49 -7.67 6.41
CA ILE A 7 -7.40 -7.84 5.44
C ILE A 7 -7.83 -7.27 4.10
N LEU A 8 -6.87 -6.74 3.36
CA LEU A 8 -7.02 -6.42 1.95
C LEU A 8 -6.51 -7.62 1.15
N ILE A 9 -7.38 -8.29 0.40
CA ILE A 9 -6.95 -9.37 -0.49
C ILE A 9 -6.54 -8.74 -1.80
N ASN A 10 -5.40 -9.18 -2.34
CA ASN A 10 -4.76 -8.53 -3.47
C ASN A 10 -4.61 -9.52 -4.64
N SER A 11 -5.00 -9.09 -5.83
CA SER A 11 -4.70 -9.77 -7.10
C SER A 11 -4.13 -8.77 -8.11
N ALA A 12 -3.65 -9.21 -9.27
CA ALA A 12 -2.96 -8.33 -10.22
C ALA A 12 -3.79 -7.11 -10.69
N GLU A 13 -5.12 -7.24 -10.76
CA GLU A 13 -6.02 -6.20 -11.34
C GLU A 13 -7.10 -5.72 -10.38
N ILE A 14 -7.46 -6.57 -9.41
CA ILE A 14 -8.62 -6.38 -8.55
C ILE A 14 -8.18 -6.59 -7.11
N GLU A 15 -8.54 -5.64 -6.27
CA GLU A 15 -8.42 -5.76 -4.81
C GLU A 15 -9.77 -6.15 -4.23
N LEU A 16 -9.78 -7.00 -3.22
CA LEU A 16 -10.99 -7.28 -2.44
C LEU A 16 -10.89 -6.56 -1.10
N TRP A 17 -11.70 -5.53 -0.97
CA TRP A 17 -11.74 -4.66 0.19
C TRP A 17 -12.82 -5.11 1.17
N PRO A 18 -12.56 -5.14 2.48
CA PRO A 18 -13.62 -5.34 3.46
C PRO A 18 -14.68 -4.24 3.28
N ALA A 19 -15.93 -4.61 3.04
CA ALA A 19 -16.96 -3.66 2.63
C ALA A 19 -17.16 -2.52 3.64
N ARG A 20 -17.03 -2.85 4.94
CA ARG A 20 -17.08 -1.89 6.06
C ARG A 20 -16.00 -0.79 6.03
N ARG A 21 -14.99 -0.92 5.17
CA ARG A 21 -13.90 0.05 4.98
C ARG A 21 -14.11 0.95 3.77
N LEU A 22 -15.13 0.67 2.97
CA LEU A 22 -15.45 1.44 1.77
C LEU A 22 -16.54 2.46 2.04
N ARG A 23 -16.50 3.55 1.27
CA ARG A 23 -17.58 4.55 1.21
C ARG A 23 -18.45 4.28 -0.02
N ALA A 24 -19.76 4.38 0.14
CA ALA A 24 -20.70 4.26 -0.96
C ALA A 24 -20.56 5.46 -1.92
N ARG A 25 -20.68 5.22 -3.24
CA ARG A 25 -20.71 6.29 -4.26
C ARG A 25 -22.12 6.64 -4.73
N GLY A 26 -23.12 5.93 -4.22
CA GLY A 26 -24.53 6.15 -4.50
C GLY A 26 -25.40 5.11 -3.79
N ASN A 27 -26.72 5.22 -3.98
CA ASN A 27 -27.69 4.39 -3.26
C ASN A 27 -27.54 2.88 -3.56
N ARG A 28 -27.19 2.52 -4.80
CA ARG A 28 -26.96 1.12 -5.18
C ARG A 28 -25.77 0.55 -4.41
N ASP A 29 -24.66 1.28 -4.39
CA ASP A 29 -23.45 0.88 -3.64
C ASP A 29 -23.75 0.79 -2.15
N ALA A 30 -24.45 1.77 -1.57
CA ALA A 30 -24.78 1.76 -0.15
C ALA A 30 -25.52 0.48 0.28
N ARG A 31 -26.50 0.04 -0.54
CA ARG A 31 -27.23 -1.22 -0.29
C ARG A 31 -26.34 -2.45 -0.43
N ALA A 32 -25.41 -2.46 -1.39
CA ALA A 32 -24.48 -3.56 -1.56
C ALA A 32 -23.47 -3.63 -0.39
N LEU A 33 -22.84 -2.50 -0.05
CA LEU A 33 -21.84 -2.40 1.03
C LEU A 33 -22.41 -2.79 2.40
N ALA A 34 -23.67 -2.46 2.67
CA ALA A 34 -24.32 -2.79 3.95
C ALA A 34 -24.47 -4.31 4.20
N ARG A 35 -24.46 -5.11 3.13
CA ARG A 35 -24.64 -6.57 3.19
C ARG A 35 -23.37 -7.34 2.85
N ALA A 36 -22.39 -6.68 2.27
CA ALA A 36 -21.21 -7.33 1.75
C ALA A 36 -20.17 -7.56 2.84
N ARG A 37 -19.44 -8.67 2.72
CA ARG A 37 -18.21 -8.88 3.49
C ARG A 37 -17.02 -8.28 2.75
N TYR A 38 -16.87 -8.62 1.47
CA TYR A 38 -15.88 -8.03 0.57
C TYR A 38 -16.49 -7.35 -0.65
N VAL A 39 -15.73 -6.42 -1.23
CA VAL A 39 -16.06 -5.75 -2.49
C VAL A 39 -14.85 -5.83 -3.39
N LEU A 40 -15.07 -6.36 -4.59
CA LEU A 40 -14.10 -6.38 -5.67
C LEU A 40 -13.98 -4.96 -6.23
N ARG A 41 -12.80 -4.38 -6.12
CA ARG A 41 -12.47 -3.02 -6.55
C ARG A 41 -11.34 -3.08 -7.56
N ARG A 42 -11.55 -2.52 -8.75
CA ARG A 42 -10.51 -2.46 -9.79
C ARG A 42 -9.36 -1.56 -9.32
N LYS A 43 -8.12 -2.01 -9.43
CA LYS A 43 -6.94 -1.27 -8.94
C LYS A 43 -6.73 0.07 -9.63
N ARG A 44 -6.75 0.07 -10.96
CA ARG A 44 -6.38 1.23 -11.81
C ARG A 44 -7.23 2.49 -11.57
N ASP A 45 -8.51 2.33 -11.25
CA ASP A 45 -9.48 3.44 -11.16
C ASP A 45 -10.36 3.39 -9.89
N GLY A 46 -10.23 2.32 -9.12
CA GLY A 46 -10.99 2.13 -7.89
C GLY A 46 -12.47 1.86 -8.07
N HIS A 47 -12.95 1.52 -9.27
CA HIS A 47 -14.37 1.23 -9.49
C HIS A 47 -14.76 -0.07 -8.77
N TYR A 48 -15.91 -0.06 -8.07
CA TYR A 48 -16.49 -1.26 -7.50
C TYR A 48 -17.10 -2.12 -8.61
N LEU A 49 -16.65 -3.36 -8.71
CA LEU A 49 -17.02 -4.31 -9.76
C LEU A 49 -18.11 -5.27 -9.28
N ALA A 50 -17.95 -5.77 -8.06
CA ALA A 50 -18.88 -6.71 -7.45
C ALA A 50 -18.79 -6.66 -5.92
N ALA A 51 -19.81 -7.17 -5.25
CA ALA A 51 -19.86 -7.33 -3.81
C ALA A 51 -20.10 -8.80 -3.45
N GLU A 52 -19.29 -9.36 -2.56
CA GLU A 52 -19.49 -10.70 -2.00
C GLU A 52 -20.53 -10.59 -0.87
N LEU A 53 -21.69 -11.20 -1.09
CA LEU A 53 -22.78 -11.32 -0.12
C LEU A 53 -22.88 -12.78 0.34
N ASP A 54 -23.62 -13.02 1.43
CA ASP A 54 -23.88 -14.37 1.94
C ASP A 54 -24.58 -15.26 0.89
N GLU A 55 -25.40 -14.68 0.01
CA GLU A 55 -26.12 -15.40 -1.04
C GLU A 55 -25.33 -15.53 -2.36
N GLY A 56 -24.11 -14.96 -2.41
CA GLY A 56 -23.22 -15.02 -3.56
C GLY A 56 -22.74 -13.65 -4.07
N LEU A 57 -22.16 -13.64 -5.26
CA LEU A 57 -21.53 -12.46 -5.84
C LEU A 57 -22.54 -11.54 -6.54
N LEU A 58 -22.75 -10.34 -6.01
CA LEU A 58 -23.57 -9.30 -6.63
C LEU A 58 -22.72 -8.44 -7.59
N ALA A 59 -22.99 -8.53 -8.89
CA ALA A 59 -22.37 -7.64 -9.87
C ALA A 59 -22.83 -6.19 -9.70
N LEU A 60 -21.86 -5.26 -9.67
CA LEU A 60 -22.08 -3.81 -9.65
C LEU A 60 -21.88 -3.18 -11.04
N VAL A 61 -21.22 -3.90 -11.96
CA VAL A 61 -21.05 -3.50 -13.36
C VAL A 61 -21.74 -4.45 -14.35
N PRO A 62 -22.19 -3.99 -15.53
CA PRO A 62 -22.94 -4.84 -16.48
C PRO A 62 -22.16 -6.00 -17.10
N ARG A 63 -20.83 -5.89 -17.24
CA ARG A 63 -19.98 -6.88 -17.92
C ARG A 63 -18.91 -7.44 -16.98
N LEU A 64 -19.32 -7.78 -15.74
CA LEU A 64 -18.41 -8.28 -14.71
C LEU A 64 -17.53 -9.44 -15.22
N ALA A 65 -18.12 -10.43 -15.89
CA ALA A 65 -17.40 -11.60 -16.42
C ALA A 65 -16.31 -11.27 -17.47
N ARG A 66 -16.22 -10.03 -17.95
CA ARG A 66 -15.17 -9.57 -18.87
C ARG A 66 -14.13 -8.68 -18.18
N GLU A 67 -14.24 -8.47 -16.87
CA GLU A 67 -13.26 -7.69 -16.12
C GLU A 67 -11.94 -8.47 -16.04
N PRO A 68 -10.82 -7.85 -16.46
CA PRO A 68 -9.51 -8.46 -16.33
C PRO A 68 -9.21 -8.84 -14.87
N GLY A 69 -8.71 -10.07 -14.68
CA GLY A 69 -8.33 -10.60 -13.38
C GLY A 69 -9.48 -10.94 -12.42
N LEU A 70 -10.72 -11.05 -12.93
CA LEU A 70 -11.84 -11.51 -12.12
C LEU A 70 -11.61 -12.91 -11.55
N ASP A 71 -11.22 -13.87 -12.40
CA ASP A 71 -11.04 -15.26 -11.97
C ASP A 71 -9.95 -15.39 -10.90
N GLU A 72 -8.84 -14.65 -11.07
CA GLU A 72 -7.76 -14.58 -10.08
C GLU A 72 -8.23 -13.96 -8.76
N ALA A 73 -9.05 -12.91 -8.82
CA ALA A 73 -9.62 -12.27 -7.64
C ALA A 73 -10.59 -13.19 -6.88
N LEU A 74 -11.41 -13.96 -7.60
CA LEU A 74 -12.33 -14.93 -7.00
C LEU A 74 -11.56 -16.12 -6.39
N ALA A 75 -10.55 -16.64 -7.08
CA ALA A 75 -9.67 -17.67 -6.52
C ALA A 75 -8.95 -17.18 -5.26
N ALA A 76 -8.47 -15.93 -5.24
CA ALA A 76 -7.85 -15.33 -4.07
C ALA A 76 -8.84 -15.17 -2.89
N LEU A 77 -10.11 -14.82 -3.18
CA LEU A 77 -11.17 -14.73 -2.17
C LEU A 77 -11.42 -16.07 -1.47
N GLU A 78 -11.54 -17.14 -2.27
CA GLU A 78 -11.77 -18.50 -1.77
C GLU A 78 -10.56 -19.04 -0.98
N ALA A 79 -9.34 -18.65 -1.37
CA ALA A 79 -8.11 -19.08 -0.73
C ALA A 79 -7.87 -18.45 0.66
N VAL A 80 -8.60 -17.40 1.05
CA VAL A 80 -8.43 -16.77 2.37
C VAL A 80 -8.88 -17.73 3.48
N PRO A 81 -7.96 -18.28 4.29
CA PRO A 81 -8.30 -19.14 5.39
C PRO A 81 -9.09 -18.32 6.41
N THR A 82 -10.35 -18.72 6.66
CA THR A 82 -11.26 -18.09 7.61
C THR A 82 -10.74 -18.08 9.06
N HIS A 83 -9.64 -18.77 9.37
CA HIS A 83 -9.06 -18.86 10.70
C HIS A 83 -7.52 -18.97 10.70
N ARG A 84 -6.80 -17.93 10.24
CA ARG A 84 -5.34 -17.90 10.43
C ARG A 84 -4.99 -17.71 11.91
N ARG A 85 -4.22 -18.64 12.47
CA ARG A 85 -3.64 -18.51 13.82
C ARG A 85 -2.57 -17.43 13.79
N SER A 86 -2.60 -16.54 14.79
CA SER A 86 -1.56 -15.53 15.00
C SER A 86 -0.19 -16.19 15.05
N GLY A 87 0.74 -15.80 14.16
CA GLY A 87 2.14 -16.24 14.15
C GLY A 87 2.53 -17.26 13.08
N ILE A 88 1.60 -17.70 12.20
CA ILE A 88 1.90 -18.60 11.06
C ILE A 88 1.40 -17.98 9.74
N GLU A 89 1.17 -16.67 9.71
CA GLU A 89 0.69 -16.01 8.51
C GLU A 89 1.78 -16.00 7.42
N ARG A 90 1.49 -16.62 6.26
CA ARG A 90 2.29 -16.43 5.04
C ARG A 90 1.64 -15.41 4.14
N VAL A 91 2.43 -14.48 3.66
CA VAL A 91 2.08 -13.53 2.60
C VAL A 91 2.83 -13.99 1.35
N GLY A 92 2.08 -14.33 0.31
CA GLY A 92 2.64 -14.62 -1.00
C GLY A 92 2.90 -13.34 -1.79
N GLU A 93 3.62 -13.46 -2.89
CA GLU A 93 3.93 -12.34 -3.78
C GLU A 93 3.17 -12.49 -5.10
N LEU A 94 2.65 -11.39 -5.62
CA LEU A 94 1.97 -11.34 -6.91
C LEU A 94 2.99 -11.42 -8.06
N PRO A 95 2.65 -12.05 -9.19
CA PRO A 95 3.55 -12.15 -10.34
C PRO A 95 3.94 -10.78 -10.94
N LEU A 96 5.22 -10.63 -11.30
CA LEU A 96 5.77 -9.38 -11.86
C LEU A 96 5.56 -9.21 -13.38
N ALA A 97 5.11 -10.23 -14.11
CA ALA A 97 5.03 -10.18 -15.58
C ALA A 97 4.25 -8.96 -16.13
N ARG A 98 3.23 -8.53 -15.40
CA ARG A 98 2.43 -7.35 -15.75
C ARG A 98 3.17 -6.04 -15.53
N LEU A 99 3.96 -5.96 -14.46
CA LEU A 99 4.79 -4.81 -14.17
C LEU A 99 5.82 -4.58 -15.27
N GLU A 100 6.46 -5.64 -15.76
CA GLU A 100 7.43 -5.56 -16.87
C GLU A 100 6.80 -4.98 -18.14
N GLN A 101 5.55 -5.35 -18.44
CA GLN A 101 4.80 -4.74 -19.55
C GLN A 101 4.58 -3.24 -19.35
N ARG A 102 4.25 -2.80 -18.13
CA ARG A 102 4.03 -1.39 -17.81
C ARG A 102 5.32 -0.56 -17.88
N LEU A 103 6.44 -1.11 -17.42
CA LEU A 103 7.74 -0.44 -17.49
C LEU A 103 8.17 -0.18 -18.94
N ARG A 104 7.94 -1.15 -19.85
CA ARG A 104 8.19 -0.96 -21.29
C ARG A 104 7.38 0.20 -21.88
N VAL A 105 6.12 0.39 -21.46
CA VAL A 105 5.27 1.50 -21.93
C VAL A 105 5.80 2.87 -21.46
N LEU A 106 6.46 2.91 -20.29
CA LEU A 106 7.08 4.12 -19.77
C LEU A 106 8.47 4.40 -20.37
N GLY A 107 8.96 3.56 -21.28
CA GLY A 107 10.32 3.66 -21.82
C GLY A 107 11.40 3.35 -20.77
N LEU A 108 11.03 2.71 -19.65
CA LEU A 108 11.97 2.31 -18.61
C LEU A 108 12.51 0.93 -18.96
N ASP A 109 13.82 0.91 -19.19
CA ASP A 109 14.58 -0.31 -19.46
C ASP A 109 14.86 -1.09 -18.18
N HIS A 110 15.31 -2.34 -18.35
CA HIS A 110 15.78 -3.17 -17.24
C HIS A 110 16.98 -2.53 -16.50
N GLY A 111 17.69 -1.58 -17.15
CA GLY A 111 18.81 -0.85 -16.57
C GLY A 111 18.43 0.16 -15.47
N TYR A 112 17.14 0.49 -15.26
CA TYR A 112 16.76 1.40 -14.17
C TYR A 112 17.14 0.85 -12.80
N GLY A 113 16.84 -0.44 -12.55
CA GLY A 113 17.22 -1.11 -11.30
C GLY A 113 18.74 -1.19 -11.13
N GLU A 114 19.49 -1.44 -12.20
CA GLU A 114 20.96 -1.48 -12.16
C GLU A 114 21.56 -0.10 -11.86
N ARG A 115 21.02 0.98 -12.45
CA ARG A 115 21.50 2.35 -12.25
C ARG A 115 21.19 2.90 -10.85
N THR A 116 20.04 2.54 -10.30
CA THR A 116 19.56 3.04 -8.99
C THR A 116 19.86 2.07 -7.84
N GLY A 117 20.21 0.82 -8.12
CA GLY A 117 20.29 -0.23 -7.11
C GLY A 117 18.95 -0.58 -6.45
N LEU A 118 17.82 -0.02 -6.91
CA LEU A 118 16.50 -0.36 -6.39
C LEU A 118 16.06 -1.73 -6.95
N PRO A 119 15.60 -2.67 -6.10
CA PRO A 119 15.11 -3.96 -6.57
C PRO A 119 13.71 -3.83 -7.18
N LEU A 120 13.34 -4.81 -7.99
CA LEU A 120 11.94 -5.03 -8.34
C LEU A 120 11.19 -5.55 -7.11
N VAL A 121 10.07 -4.92 -6.78
CA VAL A 121 9.26 -5.20 -5.61
C VAL A 121 7.90 -5.73 -6.05
N ALA A 122 7.65 -7.00 -5.75
CA ALA A 122 6.34 -7.61 -5.93
C ALA A 122 5.35 -7.09 -4.88
N GLU A 123 4.08 -7.06 -5.25
CA GLU A 123 3.03 -6.74 -4.29
C GLU A 123 2.66 -7.99 -3.47
N PRO A 124 2.32 -7.85 -2.18
CA PRO A 124 1.81 -8.96 -1.38
C PRO A 124 0.43 -9.39 -1.85
N ASP A 125 0.11 -10.69 -1.76
CA ASP A 125 -1.19 -11.26 -2.11
C ASP A 125 -2.31 -10.93 -1.10
N TRP A 126 -1.95 -10.48 0.11
CA TRP A 126 -2.85 -9.81 1.04
C TRP A 126 -2.10 -8.91 2.02
N LEU A 127 -2.80 -7.91 2.56
CA LEU A 127 -2.27 -6.97 3.55
C LEU A 127 -3.17 -6.92 4.79
N ALA A 128 -2.56 -6.57 5.93
CA ALA A 128 -3.27 -6.36 7.19
C ALA A 128 -3.64 -4.89 7.38
N LEU A 129 -4.80 -4.62 7.98
CA LEU A 129 -5.16 -3.28 8.40
C LEU A 129 -4.26 -2.81 9.55
N ALA A 130 -3.42 -1.81 9.30
CA ALA A 130 -2.47 -1.23 10.25
C ALA A 130 -3.00 0.05 10.93
N GLY A 131 -4.30 0.34 10.80
CA GLY A 131 -4.94 1.54 11.36
C GLY A 131 -5.43 2.47 10.26
N PHE A 132 -5.25 3.77 10.45
CA PHE A 132 -5.64 4.79 9.49
C PHE A 132 -4.52 5.79 9.31
N ASP A 133 -4.36 6.30 8.10
CA ASP A 133 -3.50 7.45 7.86
C ASP A 133 -4.13 8.75 8.41
N ARG A 134 -3.36 9.84 8.36
CA ARG A 134 -3.79 11.17 8.80
C ARG A 134 -5.04 11.70 8.08
N TYR A 135 -5.37 11.15 6.91
CA TYR A 135 -6.57 11.47 6.13
C TYR A 135 -7.74 10.52 6.44
N ARG A 136 -7.62 9.68 7.47
CA ARG A 136 -8.63 8.69 7.89
C ARG A 136 -8.91 7.64 6.82
N ARG A 137 -7.96 7.37 5.93
CA ARG A 137 -8.03 6.26 4.97
C ARG A 137 -7.43 5.01 5.62
N PRO A 138 -7.96 3.81 5.34
CA PRO A 138 -7.36 2.57 5.85
C PRO A 138 -5.89 2.46 5.47
N LEU A 139 -5.03 2.22 6.45
CA LEU A 139 -3.61 1.97 6.26
C LEU A 139 -3.39 0.48 6.09
N TRP A 140 -2.88 0.06 4.94
CA TRP A 140 -2.58 -1.35 4.65
C TRP A 140 -1.07 -1.56 4.68
N LEU A 141 -0.62 -2.58 5.40
CA LEU A 141 0.79 -2.99 5.47
C LEU A 141 0.89 -4.51 5.44
N HIS A 142 2.08 -5.01 5.11
CA HIS A 142 2.44 -6.39 5.38
C HIS A 142 2.21 -6.69 6.87
N VAL A 143 1.77 -7.91 7.20
CA VAL A 143 1.32 -8.24 8.57
C VAL A 143 2.40 -8.01 9.64
N GLU A 144 3.66 -8.27 9.30
CA GLU A 144 4.79 -8.06 10.22
C GLU A 144 5.09 -6.57 10.40
N ALA A 145 5.15 -5.80 9.32
CA ALA A 145 5.27 -4.34 9.39
C ALA A 145 4.10 -3.69 10.14
N ALA A 146 2.87 -4.20 9.97
CA ALA A 146 1.71 -3.75 10.73
C ALA A 146 1.83 -4.02 12.23
N ARG A 147 2.55 -5.07 12.65
CA ARG A 147 2.83 -5.33 14.07
C ARG A 147 3.92 -4.40 14.58
N GLY A 148 5.02 -4.26 13.84
CA GLY A 148 6.10 -3.31 14.14
C GLY A 148 5.55 -1.90 14.30
N TRP A 149 4.74 -1.43 13.35
CA TRP A 149 4.14 -0.10 13.35
C TRP A 149 3.30 0.17 14.60
N ARG A 150 2.47 -0.81 15.03
CA ARG A 150 1.66 -0.65 16.25
C ARG A 150 2.51 -0.57 17.51
N HIS A 151 3.61 -1.33 17.59
CA HIS A 151 4.54 -1.23 18.71
C HIS A 151 5.28 0.11 18.70
N LEU A 152 5.78 0.54 17.54
CA LEU A 152 6.46 1.83 17.36
C LEU A 152 5.55 2.99 17.78
N GLN A 153 4.30 3.02 17.32
CA GLN A 153 3.33 4.06 17.73
C GLN A 153 3.01 4.02 19.22
N ALA A 154 2.90 2.83 19.82
CA ALA A 154 2.57 2.70 21.23
C ALA A 154 3.72 3.17 22.14
N GLU A 155 4.95 2.86 21.77
CA GLU A 155 6.15 3.29 22.50
C GLU A 155 6.37 4.79 22.36
N ALA A 156 6.29 5.34 21.15
CA ALA A 156 6.34 6.78 20.92
C ALA A 156 5.30 7.52 21.77
N LEU A 157 4.05 7.01 21.80
CA LEU A 157 2.98 7.63 22.57
C LEU A 157 3.24 7.57 24.08
N ALA A 158 3.88 6.52 24.59
CA ALA A 158 4.26 6.42 25.99
C ALA A 158 5.28 7.49 26.39
N ASP A 159 6.11 7.92 25.45
CA ASP A 159 7.07 9.01 25.58
C ASP A 159 6.48 10.40 25.25
N GLY A 160 5.17 10.47 24.98
CA GLY A 160 4.48 11.72 24.63
C GLY A 160 4.64 12.15 23.17
N ILE A 161 5.23 11.32 22.32
CA ILE A 161 5.43 11.55 20.89
C ILE A 161 4.28 10.96 20.08
N VAL A 162 3.65 11.77 19.23
CA VAL A 162 2.58 11.31 18.33
C VAL A 162 3.13 11.09 16.93
N LEU A 163 3.10 9.85 16.47
CA LEU A 163 3.44 9.47 15.10
C LEU A 163 2.17 9.29 14.25
N GLU A 164 2.09 10.02 13.13
CA GLU A 164 1.02 9.89 12.14
C GLU A 164 1.51 9.10 10.91
N ALA A 165 0.72 8.12 10.46
CA ALA A 165 0.95 7.54 9.14
C ALA A 165 0.45 8.49 8.05
N ILE A 166 1.26 8.72 7.02
CA ILE A 166 0.90 9.49 5.81
C ILE A 166 0.47 8.53 4.69
N SER A 167 1.27 7.49 4.43
CA SER A 167 1.03 6.53 3.36
C SER A 167 1.69 5.18 3.67
N GLY A 168 1.05 4.06 3.29
CA GLY A 168 1.56 2.69 3.50
C GLY A 168 1.65 1.96 2.17
N TYR A 169 1.07 0.76 2.07
CA TYR A 169 1.02 0.02 0.80
C TYR A 169 0.45 0.84 -0.36
N ARG A 170 1.12 0.71 -1.51
CA ARG A 170 0.76 1.35 -2.76
C ARG A 170 0.91 0.35 -3.89
N SER A 171 -0.15 0.08 -4.64
CA SER A 171 -0.07 -0.84 -5.79
C SER A 171 0.75 -0.26 -6.94
N HIS A 172 1.27 -1.13 -7.82
CA HIS A 172 1.89 -0.77 -9.09
C HIS A 172 0.95 0.08 -9.95
N ASP A 173 -0.36 -0.21 -9.95
CA ASP A 173 -1.37 0.59 -10.64
C ASP A 173 -1.49 2.00 -10.08
N TYR A 174 -1.49 2.12 -8.75
CA TYR A 174 -1.53 3.44 -8.12
C TYR A 174 -0.31 4.27 -8.50
N GLN A 175 0.89 3.66 -8.43
CA GLN A 175 2.14 4.33 -8.80
C GLN A 175 2.16 4.71 -10.28
N LEU A 176 1.70 3.84 -11.19
CA LEU A 176 1.55 4.16 -12.60
C LEU A 176 0.59 5.36 -12.81
N GLY A 177 -0.52 5.40 -12.07
CA GLY A 177 -1.44 6.54 -12.10
C GLY A 177 -0.80 7.86 -11.65
N ILE A 178 0.19 7.85 -10.75
CA ILE A 178 0.98 9.06 -10.41
C ILE A 178 1.76 9.54 -11.63
N PHE A 179 2.43 8.61 -12.33
CA PHE A 179 3.20 8.92 -13.54
C PHE A 179 2.29 9.49 -14.62
N GLU A 180 1.16 8.84 -14.91
CA GLU A 180 0.18 9.32 -15.90
C GLU A 180 -0.32 10.73 -15.59
N ARG A 181 -0.68 11.02 -14.33
CA ARG A 181 -1.10 12.36 -13.90
C ARG A 181 -0.01 13.42 -13.99
N LYS A 182 1.26 13.05 -13.79
CA LYS A 182 2.39 13.98 -13.92
C LYS A 182 2.74 14.23 -15.39
N ARG A 183 2.73 13.20 -16.23
CA ARG A 183 2.88 13.34 -17.69
C ARG A 183 1.77 14.18 -18.31
N ALA A 184 0.52 13.99 -17.86
CA ALA A 184 -0.60 14.83 -18.29
C ALA A 184 -0.45 16.31 -17.89
N ARG A 185 0.41 16.62 -16.92
CA ARG A 185 0.79 17.99 -16.51
C ARG A 185 2.07 18.49 -17.21
N GLY A 186 2.62 17.74 -18.16
CA GLY A 186 3.80 18.11 -18.94
C GLY A 186 5.14 17.76 -18.30
N LEU A 187 5.18 16.89 -17.29
CA LEU A 187 6.44 16.40 -16.73
C LEU A 187 6.96 15.21 -17.54
N GLU A 188 8.25 15.25 -17.87
CA GLU A 188 8.97 14.12 -18.47
C GLU A 188 9.25 13.02 -17.44
N VAL A 189 9.43 11.78 -17.91
CA VAL A 189 9.64 10.61 -17.03
C VAL A 189 10.84 10.80 -16.11
N GLU A 190 11.94 11.33 -16.64
CA GLU A 190 13.17 11.62 -15.89
C GLU A 190 12.96 12.64 -14.77
N GLN A 191 12.06 13.62 -14.96
CA GLN A 191 11.72 14.59 -13.92
C GLN A 191 10.88 13.95 -12.82
N ILE A 192 9.98 13.04 -13.19
CA ILE A 192 9.16 12.29 -12.23
C ILE A 192 10.05 11.38 -11.38
N LEU A 193 11.02 10.71 -12.01
CA LEU A 193 11.91 9.74 -11.36
C LEU A 193 12.85 10.33 -10.31
N ARG A 194 13.04 11.66 -10.29
CA ARG A 194 13.81 12.34 -9.23
C ARG A 194 13.11 12.33 -7.88
N VAL A 195 11.79 12.27 -7.87
CA VAL A 195 10.96 12.42 -6.65
C VAL A 195 10.00 11.24 -6.46
N ASN A 196 9.99 10.27 -7.37
CA ASN A 196 9.18 9.08 -7.26
C ASN A 196 9.91 7.90 -7.90
N ALA A 197 10.06 6.80 -7.16
CA ALA A 197 10.49 5.55 -7.75
C ALA A 197 9.55 5.13 -8.90
N ALA A 198 10.13 4.49 -9.92
CA ALA A 198 9.37 3.87 -11.00
C ALA A 198 8.34 2.87 -10.45
N PRO A 199 7.18 2.65 -11.11
CA PRO A 199 6.30 1.55 -10.76
C PRO A 199 7.10 0.26 -10.66
N GLY A 200 6.90 -0.49 -9.57
CA GLY A 200 7.65 -1.71 -9.32
C GLY A 200 8.99 -1.57 -8.61
N TYR A 201 9.49 -0.34 -8.43
CA TYR A 201 10.74 -0.06 -7.72
C TYR A 201 10.53 0.74 -6.43
N SER A 202 9.27 1.01 -6.07
CA SER A 202 8.93 1.62 -4.78
C SER A 202 8.80 0.57 -3.69
N GLU A 203 9.45 0.81 -2.55
CA GLU A 203 9.31 -0.06 -1.38
C GLU A 203 7.87 -0.17 -0.87
N HIS A 204 7.02 0.85 -1.08
CA HIS A 204 5.60 0.79 -0.73
C HIS A 204 4.84 -0.35 -1.42
N HIS A 205 5.35 -0.90 -2.53
CA HIS A 205 4.74 -2.06 -3.18
C HIS A 205 4.74 -3.30 -2.29
N SER A 206 5.77 -3.47 -1.45
CA SER A 206 5.89 -4.61 -0.52
C SER A 206 4.89 -4.55 0.63
N GLY A 207 4.35 -3.35 0.92
CA GLY A 207 3.63 -3.08 2.16
C GLY A 207 4.52 -3.06 3.41
N LEU A 208 5.84 -3.10 3.27
CA LEU A 208 6.80 -2.98 4.38
C LEU A 208 7.21 -1.52 4.63
N ALA A 209 7.05 -0.63 3.64
CA ALA A 209 7.35 0.78 3.77
C ALA A 209 6.15 1.62 4.22
N LEU A 210 6.45 2.67 4.98
CA LEU A 210 5.52 3.60 5.58
C LEU A 210 6.11 5.01 5.56
N ASP A 211 5.30 5.98 5.11
CA ASP A 211 5.58 7.39 5.31
C ASP A 211 5.04 7.81 6.68
N ILE A 212 5.90 8.35 7.54
CA ILE A 212 5.60 8.79 8.91
C ILE A 212 5.73 10.30 8.98
N GLY A 213 4.82 10.94 9.72
CA GLY A 213 4.88 12.36 10.04
C GLY A 213 4.44 12.65 11.47
N ALA A 214 4.26 13.94 11.77
CA ALA A 214 3.78 14.41 13.06
C ALA A 214 2.54 15.33 12.90
N PRO A 215 1.71 15.47 13.95
CA PRO A 215 0.63 16.44 13.96
C PRO A 215 1.15 17.86 13.70
N GLY A 216 0.42 18.63 12.89
CA GLY A 216 0.79 20.01 12.55
C GLY A 216 1.80 20.14 11.40
N GLU A 217 2.49 19.07 11.03
CA GLU A 217 3.49 19.12 9.97
C GLU A 217 2.92 18.86 8.57
N PRO A 218 3.50 19.50 7.53
CA PRO A 218 3.25 19.11 6.15
C PRO A 218 3.57 17.62 5.90
N PRO A 219 2.77 16.92 5.08
CA PRO A 219 3.01 15.52 4.78
C PRO A 219 4.18 15.36 3.80
N ALA A 220 5.12 14.49 4.14
CA ALA A 220 6.21 14.09 3.24
C ALA A 220 7.04 15.30 2.74
N GLU A 221 7.46 16.15 3.68
CA GLU A 221 8.36 17.27 3.44
C GLU A 221 9.59 17.17 4.34
N GLU A 222 10.70 17.78 3.91
CA GLU A 222 11.97 17.74 4.64
C GLU A 222 11.87 18.34 6.04
N SER A 223 10.95 19.30 6.28
CA SER A 223 10.72 19.93 7.58
C SER A 223 10.38 18.94 8.71
N PHE A 224 9.92 17.73 8.37
CA PHE A 224 9.70 16.68 9.36
C PHE A 224 10.97 16.37 10.16
N GLU A 225 12.15 16.55 9.59
CA GLU A 225 13.43 16.30 10.27
C GLU A 225 13.67 17.20 11.49
N ASP A 226 13.04 18.37 11.53
CA ASP A 226 13.19 19.36 12.61
C ASP A 226 12.28 19.06 13.82
N THR A 227 11.54 17.94 13.79
CA THR A 227 10.54 17.60 14.81
C THR A 227 11.08 16.68 15.90
N GLU A 228 10.48 16.76 17.09
CA GLU A 228 10.72 15.78 18.18
C GLU A 228 10.36 14.35 17.75
N ALA A 229 9.36 14.20 16.87
CA ALA A 229 8.95 12.91 16.34
C ALA A 229 10.02 12.25 15.47
N PHE A 230 10.67 13.01 14.61
CA PHE A 230 11.78 12.52 13.80
C PHE A 230 13.00 12.17 14.66
N ALA A 231 13.36 13.03 15.60
CA ALA A 231 14.44 12.76 16.56
C ALA A 231 14.18 11.44 17.31
N TRP A 232 12.95 11.25 17.81
CA TRP A 232 12.55 10.02 18.50
C TRP A 232 12.63 8.79 17.58
N LEU A 233 12.23 8.91 16.31
CA LEU A 233 12.35 7.81 15.35
C LEU A 233 13.81 7.41 15.11
N CYS A 234 14.72 8.37 14.96
CA CYS A 234 16.14 8.09 14.77
C CYS A 234 16.74 7.24 15.90
N ASP A 235 16.29 7.45 17.13
CA ASP A 235 16.80 6.73 18.30
C ASP A 235 16.13 5.36 18.52
N ASN A 236 14.86 5.21 18.13
CA ASN A 236 14.03 4.07 18.57
C ASN A 236 13.54 3.16 17.44
N ALA A 237 13.40 3.65 16.20
CA ALA A 237 12.73 2.92 15.12
C ALA A 237 13.38 1.57 14.79
N ALA A 238 14.70 1.49 14.88
CA ALA A 238 15.45 0.25 14.63
C ALA A 238 15.06 -0.88 15.60
N GLY A 239 14.74 -0.56 16.85
CA GLY A 239 14.24 -1.53 17.84
C GLY A 239 12.90 -2.17 17.46
N HIS A 240 12.14 -1.52 16.57
CA HIS A 240 10.88 -2.01 16.02
C HIS A 240 11.01 -2.56 14.59
N GLY A 241 12.24 -2.67 14.09
CA GLY A 241 12.57 -3.14 12.75
C GLY A 241 12.42 -2.09 11.65
N PHE A 242 12.26 -0.81 11.96
CA PHE A 242 12.17 0.25 10.95
C PHE A 242 13.50 0.98 10.78
N THR A 243 13.87 1.25 9.53
CA THR A 243 15.00 2.12 9.18
C THR A 243 14.60 3.10 8.09
N MET A 244 15.19 4.29 8.10
CA MET A 244 14.97 5.30 7.06
C MET A 244 15.70 4.87 5.78
N SER A 245 14.97 4.73 4.67
CA SER A 245 15.54 4.18 3.43
C SER A 245 16.33 5.19 2.61
N TYR A 246 15.98 6.48 2.69
CA TYR A 246 16.54 7.52 1.83
C TYR A 246 17.17 8.68 2.64
N PRO A 247 18.30 8.47 3.33
CA PRO A 247 19.13 9.56 3.85
C PRO A 247 19.72 10.42 2.72
N ARG A 248 20.30 11.59 3.06
CA ARG A 248 20.85 12.56 2.09
C ARG A 248 21.90 11.99 1.13
N ASP A 249 22.61 10.93 1.52
CA ASP A 249 23.69 10.28 0.79
C ASP A 249 23.32 8.86 0.31
N ASN A 250 22.02 8.54 0.25
CA ASN A 250 21.57 7.24 -0.23
C ASN A 250 22.07 6.95 -1.66
N PRO A 251 22.41 5.69 -1.98
CA PRO A 251 23.00 5.32 -3.27
C PRO A 251 21.97 5.27 -4.41
N HIS A 252 20.68 5.48 -4.13
CA HIS A 252 19.60 5.24 -5.07
C HIS A 252 19.30 6.43 -5.98
N GLY A 253 19.86 7.60 -5.67
CA GLY A 253 19.55 8.84 -6.37
C GLY A 253 18.12 9.35 -6.10
N ILE A 254 17.46 8.79 -5.08
CA ILE A 254 16.21 9.32 -4.53
C ILE A 254 16.58 10.51 -3.65
N VAL A 255 15.78 11.57 -3.69
CA VAL A 255 15.99 12.73 -2.81
C VAL A 255 15.88 12.33 -1.34
N TYR A 256 16.37 13.17 -0.44
CA TYR A 256 16.24 12.92 0.99
C TYR A 256 14.76 12.83 1.40
N GLU A 257 14.37 11.75 2.07
CA GLU A 257 12.99 11.52 2.52
C GLU A 257 12.95 11.17 4.02
N PRO A 258 13.04 12.16 4.94
CA PRO A 258 13.02 11.91 6.40
C PRO A 258 11.75 11.21 6.89
N TRP A 259 10.68 11.28 6.10
CA TRP A 259 9.40 10.64 6.38
C TRP A 259 9.36 9.16 5.95
N HIS A 260 10.26 8.65 5.11
CA HIS A 260 10.13 7.32 4.51
C HIS A 260 10.92 6.25 5.29
N TRP A 261 10.19 5.31 5.90
CA TRP A 261 10.75 4.25 6.74
C TRP A 261 10.30 2.87 6.25
N ALA A 262 11.23 1.93 6.15
CA ALA A 262 10.95 0.56 5.75
C ALA A 262 11.15 -0.40 6.91
N TRP A 263 10.22 -1.35 7.05
CA TRP A 263 10.36 -2.45 8.00
C TRP A 263 11.20 -3.57 7.42
N HIS A 264 12.17 -4.03 8.20
CA HIS A 264 13.01 -5.19 7.91
C HIS A 264 12.86 -6.23 9.00
N ARG A 265 12.91 -7.49 8.59
CA ARG A 265 12.93 -8.60 9.52
C ARG A 265 14.29 -8.64 10.23
N ALA A 266 14.25 -8.63 11.56
CA ALA A 266 15.41 -8.86 12.42
C ALA A 266 15.94 -10.30 12.32
#